data_AF-A0AAW0HM74-F1
#
_entry.id   AF-A0AAW0HM74-F1
#
_cell.length_a   1.000
_cell.length_b   1.000
_cell.length_c   1.000
_cell.angle_alpha   90.00
_cell.angle_beta   90.00
_cell.angle_gamma   90.00
#
_symmetry.space_group_name_H-M   'P 1'
#
loop_
_entity.id
_entity.type
_entity.pdbx_description
1 polymer ?
#
loop_
_entity_poly.entity_id
_entity_poly.type
_entity_poly.pdbx_seq_one_letter_code
_entity_poly.pdbx_strand_id
1 'polypeptide(L)'
;MSYGKSFSDTRNFGFEIQEHIDLDLKYDPSIGMYGLDFYVVLGRPGFGIVDRKCRTGYIGVKHRISKEEAMCLFQKYGGIILPGK
;
A
#
# COMPACT_ATOMS: atom_id res chain seq x y z
N MET A 1 0.82 16.11 4.10
CA MET A 1 0.42 14.68 4.02
C MET A 1 0.52 14.10 5.44
N SER A 2 -0.59 13.58 6.00
CA SER A 2 -0.77 13.28 7.44
C SER A 2 -0.79 11.76 7.67
N TYR A 3 0.27 11.21 8.27
CA TYR A 3 0.69 9.80 8.05
C TYR A 3 0.52 8.85 9.25
N GLY A 4 -0.44 9.11 10.15
CA GLY A 4 -0.86 8.11 11.16
C GLY A 4 -2.14 7.36 10.77
N LYS A 5 -2.96 7.97 9.90
CA LYS A 5 -4.34 7.58 9.60
C LYS A 5 -4.50 6.72 8.34
N SER A 6 -3.48 6.68 7.47
CA SER A 6 -3.56 6.03 6.15
C SER A 6 -3.24 4.53 6.16
N PHE A 7 -2.84 4.00 7.32
CA PHE A 7 -2.59 2.58 7.54
C PHE A 7 -3.79 1.99 8.28
N SER A 8 -4.56 1.16 7.58
CA SER A 8 -5.67 0.43 8.19
C SER A 8 -5.16 -0.68 9.11
N ASP A 9 -5.97 -1.10 10.07
CA ASP A 9 -5.67 -2.24 10.94
C ASP A 9 -5.53 -3.54 10.14
N THR A 10 -6.04 -3.57 8.91
CA THR A 10 -6.06 -4.73 8.02
C THR A 10 -5.13 -4.57 6.82
N ARG A 11 -3.82 -4.78 6.99
CA ARG A 11 -2.90 -5.22 5.90
C ARG A 11 -2.80 -4.33 4.65
N ASN A 12 -3.30 -3.10 4.70
CA ASN A 12 -3.35 -2.22 3.55
C ASN A 12 -3.01 -0.78 3.97
N PHE A 13 -2.41 -0.07 3.04
CA PHE A 13 -2.18 1.35 3.18
C PHE A 13 -2.42 2.03 1.84
N GLY A 14 -2.99 3.23 1.92
CA GLY A 14 -3.20 4.09 0.77
C GLY A 14 -2.30 5.32 0.87
N PHE A 15 -1.84 5.81 -0.27
CA PHE A 15 -1.19 7.11 -0.35
C PHE A 15 -1.63 7.84 -1.62
N GLU A 16 -1.78 9.14 -1.49
CA GLU A 16 -2.18 10.03 -2.57
C GLU A 16 -0.90 10.63 -3.17
N ILE A 17 -0.71 10.52 -4.48
CA ILE A 17 0.35 11.24 -5.18
C ILE A 17 -0.28 12.50 -5.77
N GLN A 18 0.15 13.66 -5.25
CA GLN A 18 -0.37 14.96 -5.67
C GLN A 18 0.18 15.39 -7.05
N GLU A 19 1.38 14.92 -7.43
CA GLU A 19 2.01 15.24 -8.72
C GLU A 19 2.62 13.98 -9.34
N HIS A 20 2.15 13.59 -10.53
CA HIS A 20 2.62 12.42 -11.28
C HIS A 20 3.90 12.69 -12.10
N ILE A 21 4.52 13.86 -11.95
CA ILE A 21 5.66 14.33 -12.75
C ILE A 21 6.93 13.50 -12.48
N ASP A 22 7.00 12.84 -11.32
CA ASP A 22 8.11 11.95 -10.91
C ASP A 22 7.95 10.49 -11.39
N LEU A 23 6.79 10.13 -11.91
CA LEU A 23 6.62 8.92 -12.71
C LEU A 23 6.98 9.34 -14.13
N ASP A 24 7.97 8.73 -14.78
CA ASP A 24 8.47 9.00 -16.16
C ASP A 24 7.41 8.89 -17.30
N LEU A 25 6.13 9.13 -17.01
CA LEU A 25 5.05 9.30 -17.96
C LEU A 25 5.24 10.65 -18.67
N LYS A 26 5.28 10.59 -20.01
CA LYS A 26 5.30 11.78 -20.87
C LYS A 26 4.16 12.72 -20.48
N TYR A 27 4.51 13.97 -20.22
CA TYR A 27 3.55 15.04 -19.99
C TYR A 27 2.66 15.24 -21.22
N ASP A 28 1.36 14.97 -21.09
CA ASP A 28 0.35 15.33 -22.07
C ASP A 28 -0.40 16.59 -21.57
N PRO A 29 -0.19 17.77 -22.18
CA PRO A 29 -0.81 19.02 -21.73
C PRO A 29 -2.34 19.00 -21.74
N SER A 30 -2.94 18.03 -22.43
CA SER A 30 -4.40 17.85 -22.56
C SER A 30 -5.04 17.23 -21.30
N ILE A 31 -4.23 16.58 -20.47
CA ILE A 31 -4.65 15.72 -19.35
C ILE A 31 -4.66 16.53 -18.04
N GLY A 32 -3.84 17.56 -17.87
CA GLY A 32 -3.84 18.40 -16.65
C GLY A 32 -3.29 17.68 -15.40
N MET A 33 -3.32 18.36 -14.24
CA MET A 33 -2.86 17.80 -12.96
C MET A 33 -3.92 16.84 -12.39
N TYR A 34 -3.72 15.53 -12.57
CA TYR A 34 -4.49 14.52 -11.85
C TYR A 34 -3.75 14.08 -10.58
N GLY A 35 -4.42 14.22 -9.43
CA GLY A 35 -4.05 13.51 -8.21
C GLY A 35 -4.46 12.05 -8.35
N LEU A 36 -3.54 11.13 -8.07
CA LEU A 36 -3.77 9.69 -8.16
C LEU A 36 -3.78 9.09 -6.76
N ASP A 37 -4.83 8.33 -6.46
CA ASP A 37 -4.94 7.57 -5.22
C ASP A 37 -4.38 6.16 -5.44
N PHE A 38 -3.28 5.84 -4.77
CA PHE A 38 -2.71 4.50 -4.79
C PHE A 38 -3.11 3.73 -3.54
N TYR A 39 -3.62 2.52 -3.75
CA TYR A 39 -3.93 1.59 -2.69
C TYR A 39 -3.08 0.33 -2.80
N VAL A 40 -2.28 0.06 -1.78
CA VAL A 40 -1.36 -1.07 -1.76
C VAL A 40 -1.86 -2.12 -0.79
N VAL A 41 -2.10 -3.33 -1.30
CA VAL A 41 -2.44 -4.51 -0.51
C VAL A 41 -1.18 -5.36 -0.32
N LEU A 42 -0.76 -5.52 0.92
CA LEU A 42 0.38 -6.36 1.25
C LEU A 42 -0.06 -7.80 1.54
N GLY A 43 0.63 -8.77 0.96
CA GLY A 43 0.37 -10.20 1.16
C GLY A 43 1.66 -11.00 1.27
N ARG A 44 1.65 -12.02 2.15
CA ARG A 44 2.70 -13.05 2.17
C ARG A 44 2.41 -14.12 1.11
N PRO A 45 3.44 -14.81 0.58
CA PRO A 45 3.22 -15.95 -0.31
C PRO A 45 2.31 -16.99 0.36
N GLY A 46 1.23 -17.37 -0.31
CA GLY A 46 0.18 -18.23 0.26
C GLY A 46 -1.11 -17.49 0.66
N PHE A 47 -1.13 -16.15 0.56
CA PHE A 47 -2.33 -15.35 0.82
C PHE A 47 -3.56 -15.76 -0.01
N GLY A 48 -3.35 -16.21 -1.25
CA GLY A 48 -4.44 -16.63 -2.14
C GLY A 48 -5.14 -17.94 -1.76
N ILE A 49 -4.81 -18.59 -0.64
CA ILE A 49 -5.49 -19.82 -0.20
C ILE A 49 -6.99 -19.62 0.07
N VAL A 50 -7.40 -18.40 0.42
CA VAL A 50 -8.80 -18.05 0.70
C VAL A 50 -9.60 -17.85 -0.59
N ASP A 51 -8.94 -17.37 -1.65
CA ASP A 51 -9.58 -16.99 -2.92
C ASP A 51 -9.59 -18.13 -3.95
N ARG A 52 -8.96 -19.27 -3.63
CA ARG A 52 -8.90 -20.44 -4.52
C ARG A 52 -10.25 -21.13 -4.64
N LYS A 53 -10.55 -21.69 -5.82
CA LYS A 53 -11.79 -22.45 -6.07
C LYS A 53 -11.84 -23.81 -5.36
N CYS A 54 -10.67 -24.45 -5.17
CA CYS A 54 -10.56 -25.79 -4.57
C CYS A 54 -9.46 -25.81 -3.50
N ARG A 55 -9.62 -26.67 -2.48
CA ARG A 55 -8.70 -26.79 -1.34
C ARG A 55 -8.46 -25.45 -0.63
N THR A 56 -9.56 -24.76 -0.33
CA THR A 56 -9.53 -23.52 0.44
C THR A 56 -9.09 -23.76 1.88
N GLY A 57 -8.54 -22.74 2.49
CA GLY A 57 -8.08 -22.76 3.88
C GLY A 57 -8.10 -21.38 4.48
N TYR A 58 -7.86 -21.30 5.79
CA TYR A 58 -7.84 -20.05 6.53
C TYR A 58 -6.42 -19.50 6.67
N ILE A 59 -6.29 -18.18 6.59
CA ILE A 59 -5.04 -17.50 6.93
C ILE A 59 -4.96 -17.33 8.43
N GLY A 60 -4.03 -18.07 9.04
CA GLY A 60 -3.70 -17.94 10.46
C GLY A 60 -3.16 -16.54 10.81
N VAL A 61 -3.38 -16.11 12.05
CA VAL A 61 -3.01 -14.77 12.53
C VAL A 61 -1.52 -14.47 12.32
N LYS A 62 -0.64 -15.46 12.55
CA LYS A 62 0.81 -15.34 12.33
C LYS A 62 1.21 -15.09 10.87
N HIS A 63 0.36 -15.44 9.92
CA HIS A 63 0.61 -15.23 8.49
C HIS A 63 0.04 -13.89 8.00
N ARG A 64 -0.75 -13.20 8.82
CA ARG A 64 -1.23 -11.85 8.52
C ARG A 64 -0.11 -10.85 8.79
N ILE A 65 -0.01 -9.85 7.92
CA ILE A 65 0.94 -8.75 8.09
C ILE A 65 0.37 -7.77 9.11
N SER A 66 1.16 -7.37 10.10
CA SER A 66 0.76 -6.34 11.07
C SER A 66 1.00 -4.95 10.50
N LYS A 67 0.40 -3.93 11.12
CA LYS A 67 0.61 -2.52 10.76
C LYS A 67 2.10 -2.14 10.83
N GLU A 68 2.78 -2.60 11.88
CA GLU A 68 4.22 -2.37 12.11
C GLU A 68 5.08 -3.00 11.02
N GLU A 69 4.77 -4.23 10.60
CA GLU A 69 5.45 -4.90 9.50
C GLU A 69 5.26 -4.16 8.18
N ALA A 70 4.05 -3.64 7.92
CA ALA A 70 3.77 -2.83 6.75
C ALA A 70 4.59 -1.52 6.73
N MET A 71 4.73 -0.85 7.88
CA MET A 71 5.56 0.36 8.01
C MET A 71 7.04 0.06 7.80
N CYS A 72 7.54 -1.03 8.38
CA CYS A 72 8.93 -1.48 8.17
C CYS A 72 9.21 -1.79 6.71
N LEU A 73 8.28 -2.48 6.03
CA LEU A 73 8.38 -2.76 4.60
C LEU A 73 8.42 -1.46 3.78
N PHE A 74 7.55 -0.50 4.09
CA PHE A 74 7.48 0.78 3.39
C PHE A 74 8.80 1.58 3.53
N GLN A 75 9.36 1.65 4.73
CA GLN A 75 10.67 2.28 4.96
C GLN A 75 11.78 1.57 4.19
N LYS A 76 11.76 0.24 4.12
CA LYS A 76 12.75 -0.56 3.39
C LYS A 76 12.77 -0.26 1.89
N TYR A 77 11.61 0.06 1.29
CA TYR A 77 11.50 0.42 -0.13
C TYR A 77 11.70 1.92 -0.40
N GLY A 78 12.15 2.70 0.58
CA GLY A 78 12.46 4.12 0.43
C GLY A 78 11.31 5.07 0.76
N GLY A 79 10.23 4.56 1.37
CA GLY A 79 9.14 5.39 1.85
C GLY A 79 9.51 6.19 3.10
N ILE A 80 9.35 7.51 3.04
CA ILE A 80 9.59 8.40 4.19
C ILE A 80 8.32 8.47 5.04
N ILE A 81 8.40 8.00 6.28
CA ILE A 81 7.31 8.15 7.26
C ILE A 81 7.63 9.38 8.11
N LEU A 82 6.87 10.47 7.92
CA LEU A 82 7.04 11.68 8.72
C LEU A 82 6.49 11.43 10.14
N PRO A 83 7.29 11.64 11.20
CA PRO A 83 6.78 11.56 12.57
C PRO A 83 5.74 12.66 12.77
N GLY A 84 4.54 12.27 13.18
CA GLY A 84 3.47 13.20 13.53
C GLY A 84 3.91 14.12 14.66
N LYS A 85 3.55 15.41 14.53
CA LYS A 85 3.84 16.45 15.52
C LYS A 85 3.17 16.18 16.86
#